data_AF-A0A2P6FYC2-F1
#
_entry.id   AF-A0A2P6FYC2-F1
#
_cell.length_a   1.000
_cell.length_b   1.000
_cell.length_c   1.000
_cell.angle_alpha   90.00
_cell.angle_beta   90.00
_cell.angle_gamma   90.00
#
_symmetry.space_group_name_H-M   'P 1'
#
loop_
_entity.id
_entity.type
_entity.pdbx_description
1 polymer ?
#
loop_
_entity_poly.entity_id
_entity_poly.type
_entity_poly.pdbx_seq_one_letter_code
_entity_poly.pdbx_strand_id
1 'polypeptide(L)' 'MIRTDYAGDIRETDAGRIVTLAGWIASRRDHGGVAFLDLRDASGRAQVVVRESA' A
#
# COMPACT_ATOMS: atom_id res chain seq x y z
N MET A 1 7.22 10.80 -13.02
CA MET A 1 7.21 10.97 -11.55
C MET A 1 6.94 9.61 -10.92
N ILE A 2 7.67 9.21 -9.88
CA ILE A 2 7.66 7.83 -9.35
C ILE A 2 6.50 7.56 -8.35
N ARG A 3 5.91 8.60 -7.76
CA ARG A 3 4.78 8.51 -6.81
C ARG A 3 3.81 9.70 -6.95
N THR A 4 2.56 9.54 -6.55
CA THR A 4 1.58 10.64 -6.39
C THR A 4 1.42 11.05 -4.93
N ASP A 5 1.65 10.13 -3.99
CA ASP A 5 1.40 10.32 -2.57
C ASP A 5 2.49 9.65 -1.72
N TYR A 6 2.54 10.00 -0.44
CA TYR A 6 3.38 9.34 0.56
C TYR A 6 2.58 8.30 1.35
N ALA A 7 3.23 7.20 1.74
CA ALA A 7 2.55 6.06 2.37
C ALA A 7 1.87 6.43 3.69
N GLY A 8 2.50 7.29 4.50
CA GLY A 8 2.00 7.77 5.78
C GLY A 8 0.92 8.86 5.68
N ASP A 9 0.61 9.35 4.48
CA ASP A 9 -0.37 10.43 4.27
C ASP A 9 -1.75 9.92 3.87
N ILE A 10 -1.90 8.64 3.52
CA ILE A 10 -3.19 8.06 3.13
C ILE A 10 -4.19 8.11 4.30
N ARG A 11 -5.40 8.62 4.04
CA ARG A 11 -6.49 8.71 5.01
C ARG A 11 -7.76 8.07 4.46
N GLU A 12 -8.76 7.91 5.32
CA GLU A 12 -10.10 7.44 4.95
C GLU A 12 -10.76 8.34 3.89
N THR A 13 -10.51 9.65 3.96
CA THR A 13 -11.01 10.64 3.00
C THR A 13 -10.48 10.45 1.57
N ASP A 14 -9.44 9.65 1.37
CA ASP A 14 -8.89 9.32 0.05
C ASP A 14 -9.58 8.12 -0.62
N ALA A 15 -10.60 7.53 0.02
CA ALA A 15 -11.32 6.39 -0.52
C ALA A 15 -11.83 6.64 -1.96
N GLY A 16 -11.54 5.70 -2.86
CA GLY A 16 -11.91 5.78 -4.28
C GLY A 16 -10.90 6.53 -5.16
N ARG A 17 -9.89 7.20 -4.59
CA ARG A 17 -8.82 7.85 -5.36
C ARG A 17 -7.77 6.84 -5.83
N ILE A 18 -7.32 6.99 -7.07
CA ILE A 18 -6.18 6.23 -7.60
C ILE A 18 -4.90 6.91 -7.11
N VAL A 19 -4.02 6.14 -6.47
CA VAL A 19 -2.72 6.61 -5.96
C VAL A 19 -1.58 5.72 -6.43
N THR A 20 -0.40 6.30 -6.59
CA THR A 20 0.86 5.60 -6.85
C THR A 20 1.78 5.83 -5.66
N LEU A 21 2.13 4.75 -4.95
CA LEU A 21 3.06 4.78 -3.81
C LEU A 21 4.39 4.12 -4.18
N ALA A 22 5.48 4.58 -3.54
CA ALA A 22 6.81 4.02 -3.73
C ALA A 22 7.57 3.95 -2.40
N GLY A 23 8.16 2.81 -2.10
CA GLY A 23 8.85 2.56 -0.83
C GLY A 23 9.41 1.15 -0.75
N TRP A 24 9.71 0.72 0.46
CA TRP A 24 10.24 -0.61 0.76
C TRP A 24 9.18 -1.48 1.44
N ILE A 25 9.13 -2.75 1.09
CA ILE A 25 8.27 -3.72 1.76
C ILE A 25 8.85 -4.01 3.15
N ALA A 26 8.18 -3.54 4.20
CA ALA A 26 8.57 -3.77 5.59
C ALA A 26 8.14 -5.14 6.09
N SER A 27 7.00 -5.65 5.62
CA SER A 27 6.55 -7.01 5.89
C SER A 27 5.63 -7.53 4.78
N ARG A 28 5.59 -8.86 4.64
CA ARG A 28 4.65 -9.59 3.77
C ARG A 28 3.95 -10.65 4.60
N ARG A 29 2.63 -10.69 4.52
CA ARG A 29 1.78 -11.72 5.15
C ARG A 29 0.94 -12.37 4.06
N ASP A 30 1.00 -13.70 3.98
CA ASP A 30 0.31 -14.50 2.97
C ASP A 30 -0.68 -15.42 3.66
N HIS A 31 -1.95 -15.35 3.27
CA HIS A 31 -3.05 -16.08 3.89
C HIS A 31 -3.76 -17.05 2.92
N GLY A 32 -3.16 -17.31 1.74
CA GLY A 32 -3.75 -18.19 0.73
C GLY A 32 -4.96 -17.54 0.05
N GLY A 33 -4.72 -16.89 -1.10
CA GLY A 33 -5.74 -16.16 -1.89
C GLY A 33 -5.79 -14.66 -1.61
N VAL A 34 -5.13 -14.19 -0.54
CA VAL A 34 -4.87 -12.77 -0.28
C VAL A 34 -3.49 -12.61 0.35
N ALA A 35 -2.76 -11.60 -0.13
CA ALA A 35 -1.50 -11.18 0.44
C ALA A 35 -1.61 -9.73 0.93
N PHE A 36 -0.97 -9.45 2.06
CA PHE A 36 -0.84 -8.12 2.63
C PHE A 36 0.62 -7.72 2.60
N LEU A 37 0.89 -6.54 2.06
CA LEU A 37 2.21 -5.92 2.05
C LEU A 37 2.17 -4.65 2.88
N ASP A 38 3.05 -4.52 3.86
CA ASP A 38 3.24 -3.22 4.53
C ASP A 38 4.31 -2.44 3.74
N LEU A 39 3.87 -1.49 2.93
CA LEU A 39 4.75 -0.58 2.20
C LEU A 39 5.16 0.57 3.12
N ARG A 40 6.47 0.77 3.29
CA ARG A 40 7.02 1.83 4.13
C ARG A 40 7.84 2.83 3.32
N ASP A 41 7.65 4.11 3.61
CA ASP A 41 8.58 5.16 3.22
C ASP A 41 8.93 6.04 4.45
N ALA A 42 9.52 7.21 4.24
CA ALA A 42 9.93 8.11 5.33
C ALA A 42 8.74 8.71 6.09
N SER A 43 7.56 8.80 5.47
CA SER A 43 6.36 9.38 6.08
C SER A 43 5.61 8.40 6.98
N GLY A 44 5.73 7.09 6.71
CA GLY A 44 4.97 6.09 7.45
C GLY A 44 4.79 4.78 6.68
N ARG A 45 3.66 4.10 6.95
CA ARG A 45 3.31 2.81 6.36
C ARG A 45 1.92 2.87 5.74
N ALA A 46 1.76 2.21 4.60
CA ALA A 46 0.47 1.88 3.99
C ALA A 46 0.35 0.36 3.84
N GLN A 47 -0.82 -0.20 4.11
CA GLN A 47 -1.11 -1.60 3.83
C GLN A 47 -1.63 -1.74 2.40
N VAL A 48 -0.96 -2.58 1.61
CA VAL A 48 -1.40 -2.96 0.27
C VAL A 48 -2.00 -4.36 0.34
N VAL A 49 -3.24 -4.50 -0.11
CA VAL A 49 -3.93 -5.79 -0.19
C VAL A 49 -3.89 -6.26 -1.64
N VAL A 50 -3.25 -7.39 -1.89
CA VAL A 50 -3.18 -8.04 -3.19
C VAL A 50 -4.10 -9.26 -3.14
N ARG A 51 -5.07 -9.29 -4.04
CA ARG A 51 -5.96 -10.43 -4.24
C ARG A 51 -5.67 -11.02 -5.61
N GLU A 52 -5.74 -12.34 -5.71
CA GLU A 52 -5.77 -12.98 -7.02
C GLU A 52 -7.11 -12.60 -7.68
N SER A 53 -7.06 -12.03 -8.88
CA SER A 53 -8.28 -11.75 -9.64
C SER A 53 -8.90 -13.09 -10.02
N ALA A 54 -10.16 -13.30 -9.63
CA ALA A 54 -10.96 -14.44 -10.08
C ALA A 54 -11.17 -14.40 -11.60
#